data_AF-A0AAV0T0P2-F1
#
_entry.id   AF-A0AAV0T0P2-F1
#
_cell.length_a   1.000
_cell.length_b   1.000
_cell.length_c   1.000
_cell.angle_alpha   90.00
_cell.angle_beta   90.00
_cell.angle_gamma   90.00
#
_symmetry.space_group_name_H-M   'P 1'
#
loop_
_entity.id
_entity.type
_entity.pdbx_description
1 polymer ?
#
loop_
_entity_poly.entity_id
_entity_poly.type
_entity_poly.pdbx_seq_one_letter_code
_entity_poly.pdbx_strand_id
1 'polypeptide(L)'
;MLHCQQHPEIFMACLRLIFRMALFDDFNPVILDACAGTLYPLILVEQARYSALVDEIIRKQENLDVASQQRLASAFAELISFVSPGDIAMGTATTRKMRVQFKTNLYAFLSEVRGFLQLK
;
A
#
# COMPACT_ATOMS: atom_id res chain seq x y z
N MET A 1 -12.23 -15.29 -9.39
CA MET A 1 -10.99 -15.78 -8.76
C MET A 1 -10.03 -16.52 -9.71
N LEU A 2 -10.44 -17.03 -10.89
CA LEU A 2 -9.50 -17.71 -11.83
C LEU A 2 -8.47 -16.79 -12.53
N HIS A 3 -8.80 -15.52 -12.78
CA HIS A 3 -7.92 -14.61 -13.54
C HIS A 3 -6.66 -14.17 -12.76
N CYS A 4 -6.71 -14.09 -11.42
CA CYS A 4 -5.53 -13.74 -10.62
C CYS A 4 -4.42 -14.81 -10.69
N GLN A 5 -4.77 -16.04 -11.05
CA GLN A 5 -3.83 -17.16 -11.14
C GLN A 5 -3.09 -17.23 -12.48
N GLN A 6 -3.56 -16.53 -13.52
CA GLN A 6 -2.97 -16.63 -14.86
C GLN A 6 -1.69 -15.79 -15.00
N HIS A 7 -1.60 -14.65 -14.30
CA HIS A 7 -0.43 -13.77 -14.32
C HIS A 7 -0.15 -13.15 -12.94
N PRO A 8 0.22 -13.96 -11.93
CA PRO A 8 0.46 -13.48 -10.56
C PRO A 8 1.47 -12.32 -10.47
N GLU A 9 2.45 -12.30 -11.38
CA GLU A 9 3.51 -11.30 -11.43
C GLU A 9 3.00 -9.89 -11.73
N ILE A 10 1.89 -9.75 -12.46
CA ILE A 10 1.35 -8.43 -12.82
C ILE A 10 0.89 -7.67 -11.58
N PHE A 11 0.29 -8.36 -10.60
CA PHE A 11 -0.18 -7.73 -9.37
C PHE A 11 0.97 -7.24 -8.51
N MET A 12 2.05 -8.02 -8.43
CA MET A 12 3.27 -7.60 -7.73
C MET A 12 3.93 -6.42 -8.45
N ALA A 13 4.00 -6.43 -9.78
CA ALA A 13 4.54 -5.32 -10.56
C ALA A 13 3.72 -4.03 -10.36
N CYS A 14 2.38 -4.13 -10.38
CA CYS A 14 1.50 -3.00 -10.09
C CYS A 14 1.67 -2.47 -8.66
N LEU A 15 1.70 -3.36 -7.65
CA LEU A 15 1.94 -2.94 -6.27
C LEU A 15 3.26 -2.19 -6.13
N ARG A 16 4.35 -2.74 -6.68
CA ARG A 16 5.67 -2.08 -6.68
C ARG A 16 5.64 -0.72 -7.37
N LEU A 17 5.05 -0.62 -8.55
CA LEU A 17 4.99 0.62 -9.31
C LEU A 17 4.20 1.69 -8.55
N ILE A 18 3.03 1.35 -8.02
CA ILE A 18 2.15 2.31 -7.37
C ILE A 18 2.73 2.75 -6.02
N PHE A 19 3.30 1.84 -5.23
CA PHE A 19 4.02 2.23 -4.01
C PHE A 19 5.26 3.06 -4.31
N ARG A 20 6.00 2.78 -5.40
CA ARG A 20 7.13 3.60 -5.80
C ARG A 20 6.69 5.04 -6.09
N MET A 21 5.65 5.21 -6.92
CA MET A 21 5.09 6.54 -7.21
C MET A 21 4.58 7.24 -5.93
N ALA A 22 3.89 6.50 -5.06
CA ALA A 22 3.35 7.06 -3.82
C ALA A 22 4.42 7.41 -2.79
N LEU A 23 5.53 6.68 -2.70
CA LEU A 23 6.55 6.88 -1.67
C LEU A 23 7.66 7.85 -2.10
N PHE A 24 8.08 7.79 -3.36
CA PHE A 24 9.36 8.36 -3.78
C PHE A 24 9.24 9.48 -4.82
N ASP A 25 8.13 9.57 -5.55
CA ASP A 25 7.94 10.65 -6.52
C ASP A 25 7.44 11.93 -5.82
N ASP A 26 7.65 13.07 -6.48
CA ASP A 26 7.18 14.38 -6.03
C ASP A 26 5.69 14.35 -5.69
N PHE A 27 5.30 15.07 -4.64
CA PHE A 27 3.91 15.12 -4.22
C PHE A 27 3.03 15.72 -5.32
N ASN A 28 2.22 14.86 -5.95
CA ASN A 28 1.17 15.27 -6.86
C ASN A 28 -0.17 14.71 -6.37
N PRO A 29 -1.11 15.57 -5.94
CA PRO A 29 -2.37 15.11 -5.35
C PRO A 29 -3.27 14.35 -6.33
N VAL A 30 -3.16 14.62 -7.64
CA VAL A 30 -3.91 13.89 -8.68
C VAL A 30 -3.37 12.47 -8.83
N ILE A 31 -2.04 12.33 -8.86
CA ILE A 31 -1.39 11.01 -8.90
C ILE A 31 -1.72 10.23 -7.63
N LEU A 32 -1.65 10.88 -6.46
CA LEU A 32 -1.94 10.22 -5.20
C LEU A 32 -3.39 9.74 -5.09
N ASP A 33 -4.35 10.50 -5.62
CA ASP A 33 -5.75 10.06 -5.69
C ASP A 33 -5.91 8.81 -6.58
N ALA A 34 -5.25 8.79 -7.74
CA ALA A 34 -5.23 7.63 -8.63
C ALA A 34 -4.56 6.41 -7.97
N CYS A 35 -3.46 6.62 -7.24
CA CYS A 35 -2.78 5.60 -6.44
C CYS A 35 -3.73 5.03 -5.39
N ALA A 36 -4.42 5.86 -4.61
CA ALA A 36 -5.36 5.42 -3.59
C ALA A 36 -6.52 4.60 -4.18
N GLY A 37 -7.09 5.06 -5.30
CA GLY A 37 -8.18 4.38 -6.00
C GLY A 37 -7.80 2.99 -6.52
N THR A 38 -6.52 2.79 -6.83
CA THR A 38 -5.97 1.54 -7.41
C THR A 38 -5.38 0.60 -6.35
N LEU A 39 -4.68 1.13 -5.35
CA LEU A 39 -4.04 0.34 -4.29
C LEU A 39 -5.06 -0.39 -3.43
N TYR A 40 -6.15 0.27 -3.03
CA TYR A 40 -7.15 -0.37 -2.16
C TYR A 40 -7.68 -1.70 -2.73
N PRO A 41 -8.27 -1.75 -3.94
CA PRO A 41 -8.78 -3.00 -4.49
C PRO A 41 -7.66 -4.03 -4.75
N LEU A 42 -6.44 -3.57 -5.07
CA LEU A 42 -5.31 -4.46 -5.29
C LEU A 42 -4.86 -5.15 -3.99
N ILE A 43 -4.72 -4.39 -2.90
CA ILE A 43 -4.37 -4.90 -1.57
C ILE A 43 -5.47 -5.81 -1.04
N LEU A 44 -6.74 -5.43 -1.22
CA LEU A 44 -7.89 -6.22 -0.78
C LEU A 44 -7.84 -7.66 -1.34
N VAL A 45 -7.46 -7.81 -2.61
CA VAL A 45 -7.39 -9.11 -3.30
C VAL A 45 -6.04 -9.82 -3.11
N GLU A 46 -4.95 -9.07 -2.97
CA GLU A 46 -3.57 -9.60 -2.99
C GLU A 46 -2.81 -9.31 -1.68
N GLN A 47 -3.46 -9.54 -0.53
CA GLN A 47 -2.91 -9.23 0.81
C GLN A 47 -1.54 -9.90 1.05
N ALA A 48 -1.35 -11.15 0.63
CA ALA A 48 -0.07 -11.85 0.78
C ALA A 48 1.07 -11.17 -0.01
N ARG A 49 0.77 -10.65 -1.22
CA ARG A 49 1.77 -9.91 -2.02
C ARG A 49 2.05 -8.54 -1.42
N TYR A 50 1.04 -7.89 -0.86
CA TYR A 50 1.23 -6.67 -0.10
C TYR A 50 2.21 -6.88 1.05
N SER A 51 2.00 -7.90 1.89
CA SER A 51 2.93 -8.23 2.99
C SER A 51 4.35 -8.50 2.48
N ALA A 52 4.51 -9.29 1.41
CA ALA A 52 5.82 -9.56 0.82
C ALA A 52 6.51 -8.29 0.28
N LEU A 53 5.74 -7.35 -0.30
CA LEU A 53 6.26 -6.06 -0.74
C LEU A 53 6.67 -5.17 0.43
N VAL A 54 5.89 -5.12 1.51
CA VAL A 54 6.23 -4.38 2.72
C VAL A 54 7.58 -4.84 3.26
N ASP A 55 7.77 -6.16 3.38
CA ASP A 55 9.05 -6.72 3.82
C ASP A 55 10.19 -6.38 2.85
N GLU A 56 9.94 -6.39 1.54
CA GLU A 56 10.91 -5.98 0.52
C GLU A 56 11.32 -4.51 0.69
N ILE A 57 10.36 -3.61 0.92
CA ILE A 57 10.60 -2.18 1.11
C ILE A 57 11.40 -1.95 2.40
N ILE A 58 10.99 -2.55 3.52
CA ILE A 58 11.68 -2.40 4.81
C ILE A 58 13.11 -2.92 4.71
N ARG A 59 13.32 -4.12 4.13
CA ARG A 59 14.68 -4.64 3.90
C ARG A 59 15.51 -3.73 3.02
N LYS A 60 14.91 -3.04 2.04
CA LYS A 60 15.63 -2.07 1.21
C LYS A 60 16.02 -0.80 1.98
N GLN A 61 15.50 -0.56 3.17
CA GLN A 61 15.85 0.61 4.01
C GLN A 61 16.91 0.24 5.07
N GLU A 62 17.99 -0.44 4.65
CA GLU A 62 19.03 -1.00 5.53
C GLU A 62 19.76 0.05 6.39
N ASN A 63 19.80 1.31 5.94
CA ASN A 63 20.48 2.40 6.62
C ASN A 63 19.59 3.13 7.64
N LEU A 64 18.32 2.77 7.77
CA LEU A 64 17.45 3.32 8.82
C LEU A 64 17.83 2.74 10.18
N ASP A 65 17.74 3.57 11.21
CA ASP A 65 17.84 3.07 12.59
C ASP A 65 16.66 2.15 12.94
N VAL A 66 16.83 1.36 13.99
CA VAL A 66 15.82 0.38 14.44
C VAL A 66 14.47 1.04 14.72
N ALA A 67 14.49 2.26 15.28
CA ALA A 67 13.28 3.02 15.58
C ALA A 67 12.51 3.40 14.30
N SER A 68 13.20 3.88 13.27
CA SER A 68 12.61 4.26 11.98
C SER A 68 12.15 3.05 11.19
N GLN A 69 12.86 1.92 11.26
CA GLN A 69 12.38 0.66 10.68
C GLN A 69 11.08 0.19 11.36
N GLN A 70 11.01 0.25 12.69
CA GLN A 70 9.79 -0.11 13.41
C GLN A 70 8.63 0.83 13.07
N ARG A 71 8.89 2.14 12.99
CA ARG A 71 7.88 3.13 12.55
C ARG A 71 7.38 2.84 11.15
N LEU A 72 8.27 2.53 10.21
CA LEU A 72 7.90 2.15 8.85
C LEU A 72 6.99 0.92 8.83
N ALA A 73 7.36 -0.13 9.58
CA ALA A 73 6.56 -1.35 9.69
C ALA A 73 5.17 -1.08 10.29
N SER A 74 5.11 -0.30 11.38
CA SER A 74 3.85 0.09 12.01
C SER A 74 2.96 0.90 11.05
N ALA A 75 3.52 1.87 10.34
CA ALA A 75 2.77 2.70 9.39
C ALA A 75 2.16 1.86 8.25
N PHE A 76 2.89 0.86 7.73
CA PHE A 76 2.34 -0.09 6.75
C PHE A 76 1.23 -0.99 7.33
N ALA A 77 1.35 -1.41 8.59
CA ALA A 77 0.31 -2.19 9.25
C ALA A 77 -0.96 -1.33 9.47
N GLU A 78 -0.80 -0.09 9.91
CA GLU A 78 -1.89 0.86 10.14
C GLU A 78 -2.63 1.23 8.84
N LEU A 79 -1.90 1.41 7.73
CA LEU A 79 -2.46 1.72 6.41
C LEU A 79 -3.62 0.80 6.02
N ILE A 80 -3.50 -0.49 6.33
CA ILE A 80 -4.45 -1.54 5.95
C ILE A 80 -5.15 -2.19 7.15
N SER A 81 -5.03 -1.61 8.35
CA SER A 81 -5.55 -2.19 9.62
C SER A 81 -7.05 -2.50 9.61
N PHE A 82 -7.81 -1.83 8.76
CA PHE A 82 -9.26 -2.04 8.59
C PHE A 82 -9.61 -3.08 7.52
N VAL A 83 -8.63 -3.59 6.77
CA VAL A 83 -8.82 -4.56 5.69
C VAL A 83 -8.80 -5.97 6.27
N SER A 84 -9.87 -6.72 6.03
CA SER A 84 -9.99 -8.14 6.37
C SER A 84 -10.17 -8.99 5.12
N PRO A 85 -9.68 -10.24 5.08
CA PRO A 85 -9.95 -11.18 3.98
C PRO A 85 -11.45 -11.35 3.65
N GLY A 86 -12.33 -11.20 4.65
CA GLY A 86 -13.78 -11.26 4.47
C GLY A 86 -14.39 -10.09 3.68
N ASP A 87 -13.67 -8.96 3.57
CA ASP A 87 -14.18 -7.74 2.95
C ASP A 87 -14.34 -7.88 1.43
N ILE A 88 -13.69 -8.86 0.81
CA ILE A 88 -13.81 -9.18 -0.63
C ILE A 88 -15.27 -9.49 -1.00
N ALA A 89 -16.04 -10.06 -0.08
CA ALA A 89 -17.45 -10.43 -0.30
C ALA A 89 -18.43 -9.27 -0.08
N MET A 90 -17.96 -8.10 0.39
CA MET A 90 -18.84 -6.97 0.70
C MET A 90 -19.18 -6.17 -0.56
N GLY A 91 -20.47 -5.94 -0.79
CA GLY A 91 -20.99 -5.24 -1.97
C GLY A 91 -20.47 -3.80 -2.15
N THR A 92 -20.80 -3.22 -3.30
CA THR A 92 -20.19 -1.99 -3.86
C THR A 92 -20.24 -0.75 -2.96
N ALA A 93 -21.31 -0.58 -2.16
CA ALA A 93 -21.44 0.56 -1.24
C ALA A 93 -20.39 0.53 -0.12
N THR A 94 -20.14 -0.65 0.45
CA THR A 94 -19.12 -0.85 1.48
C THR A 94 -17.73 -0.65 0.89
N THR A 95 -17.48 -1.17 -0.31
CA THR A 95 -16.22 -0.96 -1.04
C THR A 95 -15.91 0.52 -1.25
N ARG A 96 -16.92 1.35 -1.56
CA ARG A 96 -16.73 2.80 -1.72
C ARG A 96 -16.32 3.47 -0.41
N LYS A 97 -17.00 3.17 0.71
CA LYS A 97 -16.66 3.72 2.02
C LYS A 97 -15.24 3.33 2.43
N MET A 98 -14.88 2.06 2.24
CA MET A 98 -13.54 1.55 2.56
C MET A 98 -12.46 2.17 1.68
N ARG A 99 -12.73 2.43 0.39
CA ARG A 99 -11.80 3.16 -0.48
C ARG A 99 -11.54 4.59 0.02
N VAL A 100 -12.57 5.29 0.50
CA VAL A 100 -12.41 6.63 1.08
C VAL A 100 -11.56 6.57 2.35
N GLN A 101 -11.80 5.58 3.22
CA GLN A 101 -10.96 5.38 4.42
C GLN A 101 -9.51 5.07 4.05
N PHE A 102 -9.29 4.16 3.09
CA PHE A 102 -7.95 3.84 2.59
C PHE A 102 -7.22 5.08 2.12
N LYS A 103 -7.90 5.93 1.35
CA LYS A 103 -7.34 7.18 0.85
C LYS A 103 -6.85 8.04 2.02
N THR A 104 -7.70 8.31 3.02
CA THR A 104 -7.30 9.07 4.23
C THR A 104 -6.07 8.47 4.91
N ASN A 105 -6.05 7.16 5.11
CA ASN A 105 -4.92 6.46 5.72
C ASN A 105 -3.64 6.59 4.86
N LEU A 106 -3.76 6.55 3.54
CA LEU A 106 -2.61 6.69 2.63
C LEU A 106 -1.97 8.09 2.75
N TYR A 107 -2.77 9.15 2.83
CA TYR A 107 -2.21 10.51 3.04
C TYR A 107 -1.47 10.61 4.38
N ALA A 108 -2.05 10.07 5.46
CA ALA A 108 -1.41 10.05 6.78
C ALA A 108 -0.11 9.23 6.76
N PHE A 109 -0.16 8.03 6.20
CA PHE A 109 0.99 7.15 6.01
C PHE A 109 2.14 7.87 5.27
N LEU A 110 1.85 8.50 4.12
CA LEU A 110 2.88 9.21 3.35
C LEU A 110 3.47 10.40 4.09
N SER A 111 2.65 11.15 4.83
CA SER A 111 3.12 12.25 5.67
C SER A 111 4.05 11.76 6.78
N GLU A 112 3.85 10.54 7.29
CA GLU A 112 4.70 9.95 8.31
C GLU A 112 6.02 9.44 7.74
N VAL A 113 5.97 8.66 6.66
CA VAL A 113 7.15 7.87 6.23
C VAL A 113 8.07 8.61 5.27
N ARG A 114 7.55 9.51 4.42
CA ARG A 114 8.37 10.17 3.37
C ARG A 114 9.53 10.99 3.95
N GLY A 115 9.40 11.50 5.17
CA GLY A 115 10.42 12.33 5.80
C GLY A 115 11.72 11.62 6.15
N PHE A 116 11.73 10.29 6.20
CA PHE A 116 12.91 9.51 6.55
C PHE A 116 13.23 8.37 5.59
N LEU A 117 12.38 8.11 4.59
CA LEU A 117 12.68 7.10 3.57
C LEU A 117 13.84 7.55 2.68
N GLN A 118 14.72 6.60 2.38
CA GLN A 118 15.83 6.82 1.47
C GLN A 118 15.39 6.48 0.04
N LEU A 119 15.64 7.42 -0.87
CA LEU A 119 15.60 7.18 -2.31
C LEU A 119 16.72 6.17 -2.64
N LYS A 120 16.36 5.07 -3.30
CA LYS A 120 17.30 4.14 -3.92
C LYS A 120 17.26 4.29 -5.42
#